data_AF-A0A0B4ENZ7-F1
#
_entry.id   AF-A0A0B4ENZ7-F1
#
_cell.length_a   1.000
_cell.length_b   1.000
_cell.length_c   1.000
_cell.angle_alpha   90.00
_cell.angle_beta   90.00
_cell.angle_gamma   90.00
#
_symmetry.space_group_name_H-M   'P 1'
#
loop_
_entity.id
_entity.type
_entity.pdbx_description
1 polymer ?
#
loop_
_entity_poly.entity_id
_entity_poly.type
_entity_poly.pdbx_seq_one_letter_code
_entity_poly.pdbx_strand_id
1 'polypeptide(L)'
;MAFEHTSVLERFVESQSANPMPRKVIGEDAIYLCHNDFGDLQEEHLQNVVPKIADFGLAQRGDGGEPLLHPIQPNHCHAPEVLLGTSWSYSADIWNFGVILWDLLGGRELFLGRPHNVPDGDGYSAAHHLAEMIALMGPVPRRLIQRQRDMRHWCWEPRIPNAKGDMCNNAEDYFGGPFFDDHGE
;
A
#
# COMPACT_ATOMS: atom_id res chain seq x y z
N MET A 1 -7.08 14.79 14.84
CA MET A 1 -6.13 14.24 15.83
C MET A 1 -4.75 14.35 15.21
N ALA A 2 -3.77 14.91 15.92
CA ALA A 2 -2.37 14.81 15.51
C ALA A 2 -1.80 13.52 16.11
N PHE A 3 -0.89 12.86 15.39
CA PHE A 3 -0.23 11.63 15.86
C PHE A 3 0.78 11.88 16.99
N GLU A 4 1.19 13.13 17.20
CA GLU A 4 2.18 13.52 18.20
C GLU A 4 1.70 14.73 19.00
N HIS A 5 2.21 14.87 20.22
CA HIS A 5 1.98 16.01 21.08
C HIS A 5 2.77 17.23 20.59
N THR A 6 2.18 18.43 20.66
CA THR A 6 2.78 19.68 20.15
C THR A 6 4.17 19.98 20.72
N SER A 7 4.44 19.51 21.94
CA SER A 7 5.75 19.67 22.60
C SER A 7 6.92 19.02 21.85
N VAL A 8 6.68 18.04 20.97
CA VAL A 8 7.73 17.44 20.14
C VAL A 8 8.41 18.50 19.26
N LEU A 9 7.61 19.33 18.59
CA LEU A 9 8.11 20.41 17.75
C LEU A 9 8.76 21.52 18.56
N GLU A 10 8.21 21.86 19.73
CA GLU A 10 8.77 22.88 20.63
C GLU A 10 10.18 22.48 21.10
N ARG A 11 10.33 21.26 21.63
CA ARG A 11 11.65 20.74 22.03
C ARG A 11 12.62 20.67 20.85
N PHE A 12 12.13 20.28 19.67
CA PHE A 12 12.96 20.24 18.47
C PHE A 12 13.48 21.66 18.14
N VAL A 13 12.63 22.67 18.11
CA VAL A 13 13.03 24.07 17.87
C VAL A 13 14.01 24.58 18.94
N GLU A 14 13.78 24.26 20.21
CA GLU A 14 14.71 24.59 21.30
C GLU A 14 16.08 23.93 21.09
N SER A 15 16.09 22.66 20.68
CA SER A 15 17.32 21.90 20.40
C SER A 15 18.14 22.53 19.27
N GLN A 16 17.50 23.13 18.27
CA GLN A 16 18.18 23.80 17.15
C GLN A 16 18.98 25.02 17.58
N SER A 17 18.65 25.62 18.73
CA SER A 17 19.44 26.73 19.29
C SER A 17 20.77 26.26 19.85
N ALA A 18 20.80 25.05 20.43
CA ALA A 18 22.00 24.47 21.04
C ALA A 18 22.83 23.65 20.04
N ASN A 19 22.16 22.90 19.16
CA ASN A 19 22.78 22.04 18.16
C ASN A 19 22.06 22.21 16.80
N PRO A 20 22.38 23.26 16.03
CA PRO A 20 21.72 23.54 14.78
C PRO A 20 22.00 22.44 13.75
N MET A 21 20.95 22.04 13.04
CA MET A 21 21.04 21.05 11.98
C MET A 21 22.04 21.45 10.89
N PRO A 22 22.67 20.46 10.23
CA PRO A 22 23.41 20.68 9.01
C PRO A 22 22.55 21.42 7.99
N ARG A 23 23.05 22.57 7.52
CA ARG A 23 22.37 23.41 6.53
C ARG A 23 23.37 23.99 5.54
N LYS A 24 22.90 24.20 4.32
CA LYS A 24 23.62 24.93 3.27
C LYS A 24 22.96 26.28 3.08
N VAL A 25 23.73 27.35 3.25
CA VAL A 25 23.26 28.73 2.99
C VAL A 25 23.66 29.11 1.57
N ILE A 26 22.71 29.62 0.79
CA ILE A 26 22.90 30.09 -0.58
C ILE A 26 22.27 31.49 -0.67
N GLY A 27 23.09 32.54 -0.60
CA GLY A 27 22.57 33.90 -0.51
C GLY A 27 21.81 34.13 0.80
N GLU A 28 20.54 34.53 0.70
CA GLU A 28 19.63 34.71 1.84
C GLU A 28 18.86 33.42 2.19
N ASP A 29 18.93 32.38 1.34
CA ASP A 29 18.20 31.13 1.53
C ASP A 29 19.02 30.10 2.32
N ALA A 30 18.33 29.29 3.11
CA ALA A 30 18.90 28.15 3.82
C ALA A 30 18.20 26.84 3.43
N ILE A 31 18.99 25.86 3.00
CA ILE A 31 18.54 24.50 2.73
C ILE A 31 18.99 23.61 3.89
N TYR A 32 18.04 23.01 4.59
CA TYR A 32 18.30 22.13 5.72
C TYR A 32 18.37 20.67 5.28
N LEU A 33 19.28 19.90 5.89
CA LEU A 33 19.24 18.45 5.75
C LEU A 33 17.94 17.90 6.34
N CYS A 34 17.36 16.85 5.75
CA CYS A 34 16.16 16.23 6.30
C CYS A 34 16.43 15.67 7.71
N HIS A 35 15.52 15.93 8.65
CA HIS A 35 15.58 15.42 10.02
C HIS A 35 14.36 14.56 10.28
N ASN A 36 14.58 13.24 10.36
CA ASN A 36 13.53 12.23 10.48
C ASN A 36 13.48 11.59 11.87
N ASP A 37 14.29 12.09 12.81
CA ASP A 37 14.43 11.51 14.14
C ASP A 37 14.07 12.57 15.20
N PHE A 38 12.80 12.58 15.60
CA PHE A 38 12.29 13.46 16.66
C PHE A 38 12.41 12.84 18.07
N GLY A 39 13.21 11.78 18.19
CA GLY A 39 13.36 10.98 19.40
C GLY A 39 12.29 9.90 19.55
N ASP A 40 12.38 9.17 20.66
CA ASP A 40 11.46 8.08 20.96
C ASP A 40 10.01 8.56 21.08
N LEU A 41 9.08 7.66 20.72
CA LEU A 41 7.65 7.85 20.96
C LEU A 41 7.41 8.08 22.45
N GLN A 42 6.83 9.23 22.79
CA GLN A 42 6.51 9.58 24.17
C GLN A 42 5.23 8.85 24.60
N GLU A 43 5.38 7.65 25.19
CA GLU A 43 4.27 6.77 25.60
C GLU A 43 3.23 7.48 26.47
N GLU A 44 3.68 8.41 27.32
CA GLU A 44 2.85 9.28 28.17
C GLU A 44 1.81 10.08 27.36
N HIS A 45 2.17 10.49 26.14
CA HIS A 45 1.32 11.28 25.25
C HIS A 45 0.46 10.43 24.31
N LEU A 46 0.77 9.14 24.17
CA LEU A 46 0.03 8.23 23.29
C LEU A 46 -1.30 7.77 23.90
N GLN A 47 -1.62 8.07 25.17
CA GLN A 47 -2.89 7.72 25.83
C GLN A 47 -3.32 6.24 25.62
N ASN A 48 -2.37 5.30 25.59
CA ASN A 48 -2.56 3.87 25.26
C ASN A 48 -2.91 3.55 23.79
N VAL A 49 -2.72 4.48 22.86
CA VAL A 49 -2.91 4.29 21.41
C VAL A 49 -1.59 3.81 20.78
N VAL A 50 -1.10 2.66 21.23
CA VAL A 50 0.05 2.00 20.59
C VAL A 50 -0.50 0.98 19.59
N PRO A 51 -0.35 1.19 18.26
CA PRO A 51 -0.82 0.25 17.27
C PRO A 51 -0.07 -1.08 17.41
N LYS A 52 -0.82 -2.19 17.40
CA LYS A 52 -0.27 -3.55 17.45
C LYS A 52 -0.84 -4.34 16.30
N ILE A 53 0.03 -5.01 15.54
CA ILE A 53 -0.39 -5.99 14.53
C ILE A 53 -0.91 -7.22 15.26
N ALA A 54 -2.15 -7.60 15.00
CA ALA A 54 -2.83 -8.68 15.71
C ALA A 54 -3.31 -9.81 14.79
N ASP A 55 -3.52 -9.53 13.51
CA ASP A 55 -3.97 -10.51 12.53
C ASP A 55 -2.80 -11.02 11.69
N PHE A 56 -2.59 -12.33 11.73
CA PHE A 56 -1.57 -13.05 10.97
C PHE A 56 -2.19 -14.13 10.07
N GLY A 57 -3.51 -14.10 9.84
CA GLY A 57 -4.23 -15.14 9.10
C GLY A 57 -3.79 -15.31 7.65
N LEU A 58 -3.27 -14.23 7.04
CA LEU A 58 -2.71 -14.24 5.68
C LEU A 58 -1.19 -13.99 5.67
N ALA A 59 -0.52 -14.03 6.82
CA ALA A 59 0.91 -13.82 6.91
C ALA A 59 1.67 -14.96 6.20
N GLN A 60 2.64 -14.59 5.36
CA GLN A 60 3.42 -15.53 4.55
C GLN A 60 4.91 -15.22 4.67
N ARG A 61 5.72 -16.26 4.57
CA ARG A 61 7.18 -16.13 4.59
C ARG A 61 7.70 -15.76 3.20
N GLY A 62 8.38 -14.62 3.12
CA GLY A 62 8.99 -14.10 1.90
C GLY A 62 10.35 -14.70 1.52
N ASP A 63 10.92 -15.55 2.39
CA ASP A 63 12.26 -16.14 2.22
C ASP A 63 12.24 -17.55 1.59
N GLY A 64 11.07 -17.99 1.09
CA GLY A 64 10.94 -19.21 0.31
C GLY A 64 11.51 -19.08 -1.10
N GLY A 65 11.76 -20.23 -1.75
CA GLY A 65 12.19 -20.28 -3.15
C GLY A 65 11.04 -20.20 -4.17
N GLU A 66 9.81 -20.40 -3.72
CA GLU A 66 8.61 -20.41 -4.57
C GLU A 66 7.98 -19.02 -4.69
N PRO A 67 7.38 -18.69 -5.86
CA PRO A 67 6.70 -17.42 -6.05
C PRO A 67 5.46 -17.30 -5.17
N LEU A 68 5.31 -16.13 -4.53
CA LEU A 68 4.15 -15.80 -3.71
C LEU A 68 3.05 -15.17 -4.56
N LEU A 69 1.93 -15.87 -4.77
CA LEU A 69 0.94 -15.49 -5.80
C LEU A 69 -0.50 -15.38 -5.28
N HIS A 70 -0.77 -15.85 -4.06
CA HIS A 70 -2.12 -15.81 -3.51
C HIS A 70 -2.56 -14.38 -3.18
N PRO A 71 -3.86 -14.07 -3.21
CA PRO A 71 -4.38 -12.83 -2.66
C PRO A 71 -4.15 -12.81 -1.13
N ILE A 72 -3.51 -11.76 -0.63
CA ILE A 72 -3.17 -11.61 0.80
C ILE A 72 -3.72 -10.34 1.44
N GLN A 73 -4.38 -9.46 0.69
CA GLN A 73 -4.76 -8.12 1.14
C GLN A 73 -6.28 -7.96 1.16
N PRO A 74 -6.83 -7.09 2.03
CA PRO A 74 -8.21 -6.66 1.89
C PRO A 74 -8.39 -5.81 0.61
N ASN A 75 -9.63 -5.71 0.14
CA ASN A 75 -9.99 -5.13 -1.16
C ASN A 75 -9.38 -3.74 -1.47
N HIS A 76 -9.49 -2.76 -0.57
CA HIS A 76 -8.95 -1.40 -0.77
C HIS A 76 -7.42 -1.33 -0.65
N CYS A 77 -6.78 -2.41 -0.21
CA CYS A 77 -5.35 -2.51 0.03
C CYS A 77 -4.61 -3.28 -1.07
N HIS A 78 -5.28 -3.86 -2.06
CA HIS A 78 -4.57 -4.65 -3.07
C HIS A 78 -3.46 -3.83 -3.74
N ALA A 79 -2.25 -4.38 -3.77
CA ALA A 79 -1.10 -3.83 -4.47
C ALA A 79 -1.20 -4.17 -5.97
N PRO A 80 -0.60 -3.37 -6.87
CA PRO A 80 -0.66 -3.65 -8.30
C PRO A 80 -0.06 -5.02 -8.66
N GLU A 81 1.01 -5.45 -7.98
CA GLU A 81 1.58 -6.79 -8.17
C GLU A 81 0.62 -7.93 -7.79
N VAL A 82 -0.23 -7.72 -6.77
CA VAL A 82 -1.22 -8.69 -6.29
C VAL A 82 -2.41 -8.76 -7.24
N LEU A 83 -2.97 -7.60 -7.63
CA LEU A 83 -4.07 -7.56 -8.60
C LEU A 83 -3.69 -8.22 -9.92
N LEU A 84 -2.46 -7.97 -10.38
CA LEU A 84 -1.97 -8.53 -11.63
C LEU A 84 -1.53 -9.99 -11.49
N GLY A 85 -1.55 -10.60 -10.31
CA GLY A 85 -1.13 -11.98 -10.13
C GLY A 85 0.35 -12.22 -10.39
N THR A 86 1.17 -11.18 -10.24
CA THR A 86 2.62 -11.34 -10.26
C THR A 86 3.08 -11.77 -8.87
N SER A 87 4.28 -12.34 -8.77
CA SER A 87 4.80 -12.64 -7.45
C SER A 87 4.99 -11.36 -6.64
N TRP A 88 4.41 -11.31 -5.45
CA TRP A 88 4.61 -10.20 -4.53
C TRP A 88 5.74 -10.53 -3.54
N SER A 89 6.19 -9.51 -2.82
CA SER A 89 7.19 -9.63 -1.75
C SER A 89 6.83 -8.64 -0.64
N TYR A 90 7.76 -8.37 0.29
CA TYR A 90 7.58 -7.36 1.35
C TYR A 90 7.18 -5.96 0.85
N SER A 91 7.33 -5.66 -0.45
CA SER A 91 6.80 -4.43 -1.07
C SER A 91 5.29 -4.28 -0.92
N ALA A 92 4.53 -5.37 -0.84
CA ALA A 92 3.09 -5.35 -0.66
C ALA A 92 2.70 -4.75 0.71
N ASP A 93 3.50 -4.99 1.76
CA ASP A 93 3.29 -4.40 3.08
C ASP A 93 3.56 -2.90 3.08
N ILE A 94 4.59 -2.45 2.34
CA ILE A 94 4.89 -1.02 2.17
C ILE A 94 3.75 -0.31 1.42
N TRP A 95 3.18 -0.97 0.41
CA TRP A 95 1.98 -0.49 -0.27
C TRP A 95 0.80 -0.34 0.72
N ASN A 96 0.52 -1.36 1.54
CA ASN A 96 -0.55 -1.29 2.53
C ASN A 96 -0.35 -0.22 3.58
N PHE A 97 0.88 -0.04 4.05
CA PHE A 97 1.21 1.05 4.95
C PHE A 97 0.87 2.41 4.33
N GLY A 98 1.20 2.63 3.06
CA GLY A 98 0.85 3.86 2.34
C GLY A 98 -0.66 4.09 2.22
N VAL A 99 -1.43 3.05 1.87
CA VAL A 99 -2.90 3.11 1.79
C VAL A 99 -3.50 3.43 3.16
N ILE A 100 -3.11 2.72 4.21
CA ILE A 100 -3.62 2.93 5.58
C ILE A 100 -3.26 4.33 6.08
N LEU A 101 -2.04 4.80 5.82
CA LEU A 101 -1.61 6.15 6.21
C LEU A 101 -2.48 7.22 5.54
N TRP A 102 -2.81 7.04 4.26
CA TRP A 102 -3.75 7.93 3.57
C TRP A 102 -5.12 7.91 4.23
N ASP A 103 -5.67 6.74 4.53
CA ASP A 103 -7.01 6.61 5.12
C ASP A 103 -7.08 7.30 6.49
N LEU A 104 -6.03 7.16 7.30
CA LEU A 104 -5.93 7.79 8.60
C LEU A 104 -5.80 9.32 8.52
N LEU A 105 -5.05 9.84 7.55
CA LEU A 105 -4.83 11.29 7.39
C LEU A 105 -5.97 11.98 6.64
N GLY A 106 -6.48 11.33 5.60
CA GLY A 106 -7.49 11.85 4.68
C GLY A 106 -8.93 11.56 5.10
N GLY A 107 -9.15 10.63 6.04
CA GLY A 107 -10.47 10.25 6.53
C GLY A 107 -11.36 9.56 5.50
N ARG A 108 -10.76 9.03 4.41
CA ARG A 108 -11.44 8.30 3.33
C ARG A 108 -10.49 7.31 2.68
N GLU A 109 -11.03 6.21 2.17
CA GLU A 109 -10.27 5.19 1.42
C GLU A 109 -9.54 5.82 0.22
N LEU A 110 -8.26 5.45 0.03
CA LEU A 110 -7.48 5.88 -1.14
C LEU A 110 -8.03 5.32 -2.46
N PHE A 111 -8.43 4.04 -2.45
CA PHE A 111 -8.97 3.30 -3.57
C PHE A 111 -10.26 2.61 -3.13
N LEU A 112 -11.40 2.95 -3.75
CA LEU A 112 -12.69 2.36 -3.40
C LEU A 112 -12.91 1.02 -4.12
N GLY A 113 -12.33 0.85 -5.30
CA GLY A 113 -12.59 -0.27 -6.18
C GLY A 113 -14.06 -0.39 -6.60
N ARG A 114 -14.80 0.72 -6.62
CA ARG A 114 -16.21 0.79 -7.07
C ARG A 114 -16.54 2.19 -7.58
N PRO A 115 -17.58 2.35 -8.42
CA PRO A 115 -17.97 3.67 -8.91
C PRO A 115 -18.43 4.58 -7.75
N HIS A 116 -17.95 5.82 -7.72
CA HIS A 116 -18.31 6.81 -6.68
C HIS A 116 -19.82 7.11 -6.55
N ASN A 117 -20.61 6.85 -7.60
CA ASN A 117 -22.01 7.26 -7.71
C ASN A 117 -23.01 6.11 -7.50
N VAL A 118 -22.55 4.90 -7.16
CA VAL A 118 -23.42 3.76 -6.95
C VAL A 118 -23.62 3.57 -5.45
N PRO A 119 -24.87 3.50 -4.94
CA PRO A 119 -25.15 3.18 -3.54
C PRO A 119 -24.46 1.87 -3.15
N ASP A 120 -24.08 1.72 -1.87
CA ASP A 120 -23.48 0.49 -1.32
C ASP A 120 -24.23 -0.76 -1.83
N GLY A 121 -23.69 -1.43 -2.86
CA GLY A 121 -24.48 -2.37 -3.65
C GLY A 121 -23.74 -3.00 -4.84
N ASP A 122 -22.91 -2.24 -5.56
CA ASP A 122 -21.94 -2.85 -6.48
C ASP A 122 -20.69 -3.25 -5.68
N GLY A 123 -20.46 -4.56 -5.60
CA GLY A 123 -19.31 -5.14 -4.92
C GLY A 123 -17.98 -4.66 -5.51
N TYR A 124 -16.92 -4.84 -4.74
CA TYR A 124 -15.55 -4.53 -5.16
C TYR A 124 -15.22 -5.08 -6.56
N SER A 125 -14.58 -4.24 -7.37
CA SER A 125 -14.10 -4.55 -8.70
C SER A 125 -12.61 -4.22 -8.80
N ALA A 126 -11.79 -5.26 -8.99
CA ALA A 126 -10.34 -5.11 -9.18
C ALA A 126 -10.02 -4.23 -10.41
N ALA A 127 -10.83 -4.28 -11.47
CA ALA A 127 -10.67 -3.41 -12.63
C ALA A 127 -10.88 -1.93 -12.28
N HIS A 128 -11.90 -1.59 -11.49
CA HIS A 128 -12.09 -0.21 -11.01
C HIS A 128 -10.95 0.22 -10.09
N HIS A 129 -10.51 -0.66 -9.18
CA HIS A 129 -9.40 -0.37 -8.28
C HIS A 129 -8.12 -0.07 -9.07
N LEU A 130 -7.80 -0.89 -10.08
CA LEU A 130 -6.65 -0.68 -10.95
C LEU A 130 -6.78 0.62 -11.77
N ALA A 131 -7.98 0.97 -12.21
CA ALA A 131 -8.23 2.24 -12.89
C ALA A 131 -7.99 3.45 -11.96
N GLU A 132 -8.39 3.38 -10.68
CA GLU A 132 -8.09 4.42 -9.69
C GLU A 132 -6.59 4.56 -9.45
N MET A 133 -5.85 3.44 -9.35
CA MET A 133 -4.39 3.45 -9.27
C MET A 133 -3.77 4.17 -10.47
N ILE A 134 -4.23 3.85 -11.68
CA ILE A 134 -3.73 4.45 -12.92
C ILE A 134 -4.04 5.94 -12.98
N ALA A 135 -5.24 6.34 -12.56
CA ALA A 135 -5.63 7.75 -12.53
C ALA A 135 -4.78 8.58 -11.56
N LEU A 136 -4.37 8.00 -10.42
CA LEU A 136 -3.58 8.68 -9.41
C LEU A 136 -2.07 8.69 -9.71
N MET A 137 -1.51 7.56 -10.13
CA MET A 137 -0.06 7.35 -10.24
C MET A 137 0.47 7.30 -11.67
N GLY A 138 -0.43 7.24 -12.66
CA GLY A 138 -0.09 6.99 -14.06
C GLY A 138 -0.13 5.51 -14.46
N PRO A 139 0.20 5.20 -15.72
CA PRO A 139 0.04 3.88 -16.29
C PRO A 139 0.87 2.82 -15.56
N VAL A 140 0.35 1.59 -15.51
CA VAL A 140 1.07 0.45 -14.94
C VAL A 140 2.40 0.26 -15.68
N PRO A 141 3.54 0.14 -14.96
CA PRO A 141 4.83 -0.05 -15.59
C PRO A 141 4.84 -1.27 -16.52
N ARG A 142 5.33 -1.11 -17.76
CA ARG A 142 5.42 -2.22 -18.74
C ARG A 142 6.15 -3.46 -18.22
N ARG A 143 7.15 -3.28 -17.36
CA ARG A 143 7.86 -4.38 -16.69
C ARG A 143 6.93 -5.25 -15.82
N LEU A 144 5.93 -4.64 -15.19
CA LEU A 144 4.98 -5.35 -14.34
C LEU A 144 3.96 -6.10 -15.20
N ILE A 145 3.50 -5.50 -16.30
CA ILE A 145 2.66 -6.18 -17.31
C ILE A 145 3.40 -7.36 -17.94
N GLN A 146 4.68 -7.22 -18.29
CA GLN A 146 5.47 -8.33 -18.81
C GLN A 146 5.60 -9.45 -17.78
N ARG A 147 5.92 -9.10 -16.52
CA ARG A 147 5.99 -10.08 -15.43
C ARG A 147 4.66 -10.81 -15.24
N GLN A 148 3.53 -10.11 -15.37
CA GLN A 148 2.21 -10.74 -15.34
C GLN A 148 2.09 -11.81 -16.41
N ARG A 149 2.42 -11.49 -17.66
CA ARG A 149 2.40 -12.43 -18.79
C ARG A 149 3.30 -13.64 -18.54
N ASP A 150 4.51 -13.39 -18.08
CA ASP A 150 5.49 -14.45 -17.79
C ASP A 150 4.98 -15.40 -16.71
N MET A 151 4.12 -14.93 -15.80
CA MET A 151 3.61 -15.69 -14.66
C MET A 151 2.21 -16.27 -14.86
N ARG A 152 1.51 -16.00 -15.97
CA ARG A 152 0.13 -16.49 -16.24
C ARG A 152 -0.03 -18.02 -16.19
N HIS A 153 1.06 -18.75 -16.43
CA HIS A 153 1.05 -20.21 -16.41
C HIS A 153 1.05 -20.82 -15.00
N TRP A 154 1.27 -20.02 -13.96
CA TRP A 154 1.27 -20.49 -12.58
C TRP A 154 -0.16 -20.67 -12.05
N CYS A 155 -0.43 -21.87 -11.54
CA CYS A 155 -1.69 -22.20 -10.88
C CYS A 155 -1.44 -22.44 -9.38
N TRP A 156 -2.34 -21.92 -8.57
CA TRP A 156 -2.44 -22.14 -7.14
C TRP A 156 -3.08 -23.49 -6.84
N GLU A 157 -2.54 -24.19 -5.84
CA GLU A 157 -3.21 -25.33 -5.22
C GLU A 157 -3.16 -25.17 -3.69
N PRO A 158 -4.30 -25.33 -2.98
CA PRO A 158 -5.63 -25.63 -3.50
C PRO A 158 -6.29 -24.44 -4.20
N ARG A 159 -7.35 -24.71 -4.98
CA ARG A 159 -8.23 -23.66 -5.50
C ARG A 159 -8.89 -22.90 -4.34
N ILE A 160 -9.08 -21.60 -4.49
CA ILE A 160 -9.72 -20.74 -3.48
C ILE A 160 -10.95 -20.05 -4.06
N PRO A 161 -12.05 -19.88 -3.29
CA PRO A 161 -13.23 -19.18 -3.79
C PRO A 161 -12.96 -17.67 -3.92
N ASN A 162 -13.43 -17.05 -5.01
CA ASN A 162 -13.51 -15.59 -5.12
C ASN A 162 -14.76 -15.06 -4.39
N ALA A 163 -14.98 -13.73 -4.44
CA ALA A 163 -16.14 -13.09 -3.80
C ALA A 163 -17.51 -13.58 -4.33
N LYS A 164 -17.57 -14.18 -5.52
CA LYS A 164 -18.78 -14.78 -6.10
C LYS A 164 -18.97 -16.26 -5.71
N GLY A 165 -18.00 -16.85 -5.03
CA GLY A 165 -17.98 -18.27 -4.67
C GLY A 165 -17.37 -19.19 -5.74
N ASP A 166 -16.87 -18.64 -6.85
CA ASP A 166 -16.24 -19.43 -7.90
C ASP A 166 -14.84 -19.88 -7.45
N MET A 167 -14.55 -21.18 -7.59
CA MET A 167 -13.24 -21.73 -7.24
C MET A 167 -12.19 -21.29 -8.27
N CYS A 168 -11.23 -20.48 -7.86
CA CYS A 168 -10.18 -19.94 -8.70
C CYS A 168 -8.84 -20.60 -8.39
N ASN A 169 -7.99 -20.74 -9.40
CA ASN A 169 -6.62 -21.27 -9.23
C ASN A 169 -5.56 -20.29 -9.73
N ASN A 170 -5.92 -19.08 -10.12
CA ASN A 170 -5.00 -18.04 -10.54
C ASN A 170 -5.64 -16.67 -10.31
N ALA A 171 -4.83 -15.62 -10.44
CA ALA A 171 -5.24 -14.25 -10.15
C ALA A 171 -6.24 -13.69 -11.17
N GLU A 172 -6.13 -14.08 -12.44
CA GLU A 172 -7.04 -13.61 -13.48
C GLU A 172 -8.47 -14.08 -13.18
N ASP A 173 -8.66 -15.35 -12.83
CA ASP A 173 -9.97 -15.88 -12.44
C ASP A 173 -10.47 -15.27 -11.13
N TYR A 174 -9.56 -15.05 -10.17
CA TYR A 174 -9.91 -14.52 -8.84
C TYR A 174 -10.35 -13.05 -8.90
N PHE A 175 -9.62 -12.22 -9.66
CA PHE A 175 -9.86 -10.78 -9.76
C PHE A 175 -10.67 -10.36 -10.99
N GLY A 176 -10.92 -11.26 -11.94
CA GLY A 176 -11.64 -10.98 -13.18
C GLY A 176 -10.79 -10.29 -14.25
N GLY A 177 -9.49 -10.65 -14.31
CA GLY A 177 -8.59 -10.25 -15.39
C GLY A 177 -8.72 -11.13 -16.65
N PRO A 178 -7.75 -11.05 -17.59
CA PRO A 178 -6.64 -10.10 -17.62
C PRO A 178 -7.13 -8.65 -17.79
N PHE A 179 -6.41 -7.70 -17.19
CA PHE A 179 -6.77 -6.27 -17.26
C PHE A 179 -6.16 -5.52 -18.44
N PHE A 180 -5.12 -6.10 -19.05
CA PHE A 180 -4.39 -5.50 -20.16
C PHE A 180 -4.34 -6.47 -21.32
N ASP A 181 -4.47 -5.93 -22.52
CA ASP A 181 -4.34 -6.69 -23.76
C ASP A 181 -2.87 -7.06 -24.07
N ASP A 182 -2.62 -7.61 -25.26
CA ASP A 182 -1.27 -7.98 -25.74
C ASP A 182 -0.35 -6.77 -26.00
N HIS A 183 -0.92 -5.57 -26.12
CA HIS A 183 -0.21 -4.31 -26.28
C HIS A 183 0.04 -3.60 -24.94
N GLY A 184 -0.61 -4.05 -23.87
CA GLY A 184 -0.53 -3.46 -22.55
C GLY A 184 -1.47 -2.27 -22.36
N GLU A 185 -2.52 -2.18 -23.18
CA GLU A 185 -3.59 -1.18 -23.09
C GLU A 185 -4.78 -1.70 -22.27
#